data_AF-A0A1A9BLN4-F1
#
_entry.id   AF-A0A1A9BLN4-F1
#
_cell.length_a   1.000
_cell.length_b   1.000
_cell.length_c   1.000
_cell.angle_alpha   90.00
_cell.angle_beta   90.00
_cell.angle_gamma   90.00
#
_symmetry.space_group_name_H-M   'P 1'
#
loop_
_entity.id
_entity.type
_entity.pdbx_description
1 polymer ?
#
loop_
_entity_poly.entity_id
_entity_poly.type
_entity_poly.pdbx_seq_one_letter_code
_entity_poly.pdbx_strand_id
1 'polypeptide(L)'
;MSRWSRAVCCNYVGRKRSELTLFIGVSLADDRAATALWTSADEERRIFGKALALSNRKAEYLDLVQIGDDNVHGLYAAGDRTAYEMIDSRRVSLGSL
;
A
#
# COMPACT_ATOMS: atom_id res chain seq x y z
N MET A 1 15.59 -0.72 -24.25
CA MET A 1 15.71 -1.73 -23.17
C MET A 1 15.06 -1.15 -21.92
N SER A 2 13.77 -1.41 -21.71
CA SER A 2 13.02 -0.83 -20.59
C SER A 2 13.23 -1.69 -19.35
N ARG A 3 14.00 -1.16 -18.40
CA ARG A 3 14.36 -1.82 -17.14
C ARG A 3 13.17 -1.67 -16.19
N TRP A 4 12.37 -2.73 -16.07
CA TRP A 4 11.28 -2.78 -15.10
C TRP A 4 11.86 -2.77 -13.67
N SER A 5 11.75 -1.63 -12.99
CA SER A 5 12.03 -1.52 -11.56
C SER A 5 10.96 -2.29 -10.79
N ARG A 6 11.27 -3.53 -10.39
CA ARG A 6 10.41 -4.39 -9.57
C ARG A 6 9.94 -3.60 -8.34
N ALA A 7 8.69 -3.15 -8.31
CA ALA A 7 8.08 -2.69 -7.08
C ALA A 7 7.96 -3.92 -6.19
N VAL A 8 8.63 -3.93 -5.05
CA VAL A 8 8.38 -4.94 -4.02
C VAL A 8 7.09 -4.54 -3.34
N CYS A 9 6.02 -5.26 -3.64
CA CYS A 9 4.69 -5.01 -3.12
C CYS A 9 4.29 -6.11 -2.13
N CYS A 10 3.58 -5.73 -1.06
CA CYS A 10 3.01 -6.65 -0.08
C CYS A 10 1.49 -6.66 -0.18
N ASN A 11 0.91 -7.87 -0.18
CA ASN A 11 -0.53 -8.11 -0.16
C ASN A 11 -0.98 -8.47 1.26
N TYR A 12 -2.11 -7.95 1.71
CA TYR A 12 -2.73 -8.33 2.98
C TYR A 12 -4.16 -8.84 2.80
N VAL A 13 -4.49 -9.98 3.42
CA VAL A 13 -5.84 -10.57 3.47
C VAL A 13 -6.30 -10.64 4.93
N GLY A 14 -7.38 -9.94 5.27
CA GLY A 14 -7.92 -9.87 6.63
C GLY A 14 -8.39 -11.21 7.19
N ARG A 15 -8.26 -11.39 8.52
CA ARG A 15 -8.52 -12.69 9.20
C ARG A 15 -9.98 -12.98 9.59
N LYS A 16 -10.93 -12.04 9.45
CA LYS A 16 -12.35 -12.32 9.75
C LYS A 16 -13.28 -11.60 8.77
N ARG A 17 -13.93 -12.38 7.91
CA ARG A 17 -15.12 -12.06 7.10
C ARG A 17 -15.15 -10.67 6.43
N SER A 18 -14.03 -10.19 5.92
CA SER A 18 -14.04 -9.20 4.85
C SER A 18 -13.63 -9.90 3.57
N GLU A 19 -14.52 -9.90 2.57
CA GLU A 19 -14.18 -10.22 1.17
C GLU A 19 -13.17 -9.21 0.59
N LEU A 20 -12.84 -8.18 1.36
CA LEU A 20 -11.91 -7.13 1.01
C LEU A 20 -10.45 -7.59 1.17
N THR A 21 -9.73 -7.60 0.07
CA THR A 21 -8.26 -7.73 0.04
C THR A 21 -7.64 -6.34 -0.06
N LEU A 22 -6.59 -6.11 0.71
CA LEU A 22 -5.87 -4.84 0.73
C LEU A 22 -4.50 -4.97 0.08
N PHE A 23 -4.12 -3.92 -0.63
CA PHE A 23 -2.83 -3.77 -1.26
C PHE A 23 -2.28 -2.38 -0.95
N ILE A 24 -0.98 -2.29 -0.66
CA ILE A 24 -0.27 -1.01 -0.55
C ILE A 24 0.73 -0.89 -1.70
N GLY A 25 0.76 0.27 -2.34
CA GLY A 25 1.67 0.52 -3.44
C GLY A 25 1.73 1.98 -3.86
N VAL A 26 2.71 2.29 -4.71
CA VAL A 26 2.88 3.61 -5.31
C VAL A 26 1.99 3.75 -6.54
N SER A 27 1.32 4.90 -6.68
CA SER A 27 0.45 5.18 -7.83
C SER A 27 1.23 5.70 -9.04
N LEU A 28 2.42 6.26 -8.82
CA LEU A 28 3.31 6.77 -9.87
C LEU A 28 4.53 5.87 -9.94
N ALA A 29 4.50 4.89 -10.85
CA ALA A 29 5.52 3.85 -10.92
C ALA A 29 6.91 4.38 -11.29
N ASP A 30 6.98 5.29 -12.27
CA ASP A 30 8.26 5.82 -12.78
C ASP A 30 8.98 6.67 -11.73
N ASP A 31 8.22 7.45 -10.97
CA ASP A 31 8.78 8.32 -9.93
C ASP A 31 8.90 7.61 -8.57
N ARG A 32 8.32 6.40 -8.45
CA ARG A 32 8.14 5.64 -7.21
C ARG A 32 7.46 6.48 -6.14
N ALA A 33 6.35 7.16 -6.46
CA ALA A 33 5.71 8.12 -5.57
C ALA A 33 4.19 7.93 -5.48
N ALA A 34 3.54 8.74 -4.63
CA ALA A 34 2.09 8.71 -4.42
C ALA A 34 1.59 7.36 -3.84
N THR A 35 2.12 6.99 -2.68
CA THR A 35 1.72 5.79 -1.93
C THR A 35 0.23 5.84 -1.62
N ALA A 36 -0.47 4.73 -1.87
CA ALA A 36 -1.89 4.57 -1.64
C ALA A 36 -2.23 3.15 -1.15
N LEU A 37 -3.35 3.05 -0.45
CA LEU A 37 -4.06 1.81 -0.22
C LEU A 37 -5.05 1.55 -1.35
N TRP A 38 -5.13 0.29 -1.71
CA TRP A 38 -6.02 -0.22 -2.74
C TRP A 38 -6.81 -1.39 -2.18
N THR A 39 -8.04 -1.52 -2.66
CA THR A 39 -8.98 -2.55 -2.22
C THR A 39 -9.47 -3.35 -3.43
N SER A 40 -9.65 -4.65 -3.21
CA SER A 40 -10.41 -5.53 -4.12
C SER A 40 -11.46 -6.25 -3.29
N ALA A 41 -12.71 -6.20 -3.75
CA ALA A 41 -13.81 -7.00 -3.23
C ALA A 41 -14.17 -8.16 -4.16
N ASP A 42 -13.43 -8.32 -5.27
CA ASP A 42 -13.68 -9.42 -6.20
C ASP A 42 -13.09 -10.73 -5.64
N GLU A 43 -13.83 -11.83 -5.76
CA GLU A 43 -13.46 -13.12 -5.17
C GLU A 43 -12.09 -13.63 -5.68
N GLU A 44 -11.73 -13.23 -6.89
CA GLU A 44 -10.52 -13.64 -7.60
C GLU A 44 -9.31 -12.74 -7.31
N ARG A 45 -9.53 -11.60 -6.63
CA ARG A 45 -8.56 -10.55 -6.27
C ARG A 45 -7.78 -10.03 -7.47
N ARG A 46 -8.47 -9.79 -8.60
CA ARG A 46 -7.84 -9.39 -9.87
C ARG A 46 -7.83 -7.89 -10.09
N ILE A 47 -8.83 -7.18 -9.60
CA ILE A 47 -9.01 -5.75 -9.86
C ILE A 47 -8.99 -5.01 -8.54
N PHE A 48 -8.06 -4.06 -8.44
CA PHE A 48 -7.91 -3.20 -7.28
C PHE A 48 -8.28 -1.76 -7.63
N GLY A 49 -9.17 -1.18 -6.84
CA GLY A 49 -9.48 0.24 -6.86
C GLY A 49 -8.64 0.99 -5.83
N LYS A 50 -8.23 2.23 -6.13
CA LYS A 50 -7.58 3.07 -5.14
C LYS A 50 -8.60 3.48 -4.09
N ALA A 51 -8.36 3.09 -2.84
CA ALA A 51 -9.24 3.40 -1.73
C ALA A 51 -8.81 4.68 -1.01
N LEU A 52 -7.51 4.84 -0.76
CA LEU A 52 -6.99 5.97 0.04
C LEU A 52 -5.58 6.37 -0.40
N ALA A 53 -5.35 7.66 -0.62
CA ALA A 53 -4.01 8.21 -0.77
C ALA A 53 -3.35 8.40 0.60
N LEU A 54 -2.11 7.93 0.77
CA LEU A 54 -1.39 7.98 2.04
C LEU A 54 -0.31 9.06 2.08
N SER A 55 0.44 9.22 0.99
CA SER A 55 1.56 10.16 0.91
C SER A 55 1.91 10.48 -0.54
N ASN A 56 2.36 11.71 -0.80
CA ASN A 56 2.89 12.11 -2.10
C ASN A 56 4.42 11.95 -2.23
N ARG A 57 5.09 11.51 -1.16
CA ARG A 57 6.54 11.28 -1.17
C ARG A 57 6.93 10.12 -2.07
N LYS A 58 8.22 10.05 -2.40
CA LYS A 58 8.81 8.84 -2.97
C LYS A 58 8.75 7.73 -1.92
N ALA A 59 8.51 6.51 -2.36
CA ALA A 59 8.42 5.34 -1.51
C ALA A 59 8.84 4.04 -2.22
N GLU A 60 9.43 3.15 -1.44
CA GLU A 60 9.83 1.80 -1.85
C GLU A 60 9.81 0.88 -0.61
N TYR A 61 9.93 -0.43 -0.80
CA TYR A 61 9.85 -1.43 0.28
C TYR A 61 8.66 -1.20 1.21
N LEU A 62 7.47 -1.58 0.73
CA LEU A 62 6.23 -1.36 1.45
C LEU A 62 5.77 -2.65 2.11
N ASP A 63 5.28 -2.54 3.33
CA ASP A 63 4.63 -3.61 4.06
C ASP A 63 3.27 -3.15 4.60
N LEU A 64 2.34 -4.09 4.70
CA LEU A 64 0.99 -3.85 5.19
C LEU A 64 0.60 -4.96 6.17
N VAL A 65 0.41 -4.56 7.42
CA VAL A 65 0.09 -5.50 8.50
C VAL A 65 -1.21 -5.11 9.18
N GLN A 66 -2.07 -6.08 9.49
CA GLN A 66 -3.23 -5.84 10.34
C GLN A 66 -2.81 -5.75 11.81
N ILE A 67 -3.32 -4.73 12.49
CA ILE A 67 -3.10 -4.51 13.93
C ILE A 67 -4.46 -4.48 14.62
N GLY A 68 -4.75 -5.55 15.37
CA GLY A 68 -6.09 -5.76 15.93
C GLY A 68 -7.14 -6.01 14.86
N ASP A 69 -8.41 -5.91 15.22
CA ASP A 69 -9.50 -6.32 14.33
C ASP A 69 -9.84 -5.26 13.26
N ASP A 70 -9.68 -3.97 13.57
CA ASP A 70 -10.24 -2.87 12.75
C ASP A 70 -9.19 -1.93 12.14
N ASN A 71 -7.92 -2.30 12.14
CA ASN A 71 -6.85 -1.42 11.63
C ASN A 71 -5.80 -2.16 10.84
N VAL A 72 -5.23 -1.46 9.87
CA VAL A 72 -4.00 -1.83 9.19
C VAL A 72 -2.95 -0.75 9.36
N HIS A 73 -1.69 -1.16 9.38
CA HIS A 73 -0.52 -0.29 9.37
C HIS A 73 0.26 -0.52 8.08
N GLY A 74 0.40 0.55 7.30
CA GLY A 74 1.39 0.62 6.23
C GLY A 74 2.72 1.08 6.81
N LEU A 75 3.81 0.39 6.45
CA LEU A 75 5.19 0.77 6.76
C LEU A 75 5.96 0.80 5.44
N TYR A 76 6.68 1.89 5.15
CA TYR A 76 7.42 1.99 3.89
C TYR A 76 8.64 2.90 4.01
N ALA A 77 9.69 2.58 3.26
CA ALA A 77 10.81 3.51 3.07
C ALA A 77 10.30 4.71 2.25
N ALA A 78 10.62 5.93 2.67
CA ALA A 78 10.16 7.15 2.04
C ALA A 78 11.19 8.29 2.06
N GLY A 79 10.92 9.30 1.25
CA GLY A 79 11.63 10.58 1.30
C GLY A 79 11.21 11.52 0.18
N ASP A 80 11.77 12.73 0.19
CA ASP A 80 11.41 13.76 -0.78
C ASP A 80 12.27 13.66 -2.04
N ARG A 81 13.57 13.36 -1.89
CA ARG A 81 14.49 13.21 -3.04
C ARG A 81 14.70 11.75 -3.43
N THR A 82 14.74 10.86 -2.45
CA THR A 82 14.87 9.41 -2.64
C THR A 82 13.93 8.67 -1.69
N ALA A 83 13.61 7.41 -1.97
CA ALA A 83 12.77 6.59 -1.09
C ALA A 83 13.48 6.09 0.18
N TYR A 84 14.74 6.44 0.42
CA TYR A 84 15.57 5.84 1.49
C TYR A 84 15.94 6.81 2.61
N GLU A 85 15.22 7.92 2.75
CA GLU A 85 15.58 8.98 3.69
C GLU A 85 15.01 8.72 5.09
N MET A 86 13.83 8.08 5.16
CA MET A 86 13.16 7.73 6.40
C MET A 86 12.30 6.48 6.23
N ILE A 87 11.85 5.91 7.35
CA ILE A 87 10.72 4.99 7.37
C ILE A 87 9.48 5.79 7.77
N ASP A 88 8.46 5.79 6.91
CA ASP A 88 7.16 6.39 7.21
C ASP A 88 6.16 5.28 7.56
N SER A 89 5.17 5.62 8.37
CA SER A 89 4.14 4.67 8.78
C SER A 89 2.77 5.34 8.86
N ARG A 90 1.73 4.61 8.47
CA ARG A 90 0.35 5.09 8.47
C ARG A 90 -0.58 4.04 9.02
N ARG A 91 -1.30 4.41 10.09
CA ARG A 91 -2.45 3.66 10.58
C ARG A 91 -3.69 4.04 9.79
N VAL A 92 -4.45 3.03 9.37
CA VAL A 92 -5.73 3.23 8.71
C VAL A 92 -6.77 2.36 9.38
N SER A 93 -7.91 2.95 9.71
CA SER A 93 -9.07 2.23 10.22
C SER A 93 -9.82 1.57 9.05
N LEU A 94 -10.16 0.29 9.19
CA LEU A 94 -10.89 -0.44 8.16
C LEU A 94 -12.31 0.11 7.96
N GLY A 95 -12.93 0.71 8.98
CA GLY A 95 -14.24 1.35 8.86
C GLY A 95 -14.24 2.68 8.09
N SER A 96 -13.07 3.17 7.69
CA SER A 96 -12.91 4.39 6.89
C SER A 96 -12.56 4.14 5.42
N LEU A 97 -12.39 2.87 5.05
CA LEU A 97 -12.13 2.38 3.69
C LEU A 97 -13.44 1.95 3.02
#